data_AF-A0A955EX65-F1
#
_entry.id   AF-A0A955EX65-F1
#
_cell.length_a   1.000
_cell.length_b   1.000
_cell.length_c   1.000
_cell.angle_alpha   90.00
_cell.angle_beta   90.00
_cell.angle_gamma   90.00
#
_symmetry.space_group_name_H-M   'P 1'
#
loop_
_entity.id
_entity.type
_entity.pdbx_description
1 polymer ?
#
loop_
_entity_poly.entity_id
_entity_poly.type
_entity_poly.pdbx_seq_one_letter_code
_entity_poly.pdbx_strand_id
1 'polypeptide(L)'
;MAPTPLDLGALVRTVRDFPQPGIAFRDITPLLATPGALAQVVAHWTERFAAADVERVVVIESRGFLFGAPLALALDAGVVPVRKPGKLPAQTIGEDYSLEYGTGRLEMHADAVAPGQRVLLVDDVLATGGTLAATAALVRRAGAHVVGAA
;
A
#
# COMPACT_ATOMS: atom_id res chain seq x y z
N MET A 1 2.94 30.88 -7.12
CA MET A 1 2.82 30.61 -5.68
C MET A 1 2.60 29.11 -5.52
N ALA A 2 3.39 28.43 -4.68
CA ALA A 2 3.07 27.05 -4.32
C ALA A 2 1.68 27.05 -3.64
N PRO A 3 0.80 26.10 -3.96
CA PRO A 3 -0.50 26.01 -3.30
C PRO A 3 -0.32 25.87 -1.79
N THR A 4 -1.18 26.51 -1.00
CA THR A 4 -1.20 26.35 0.45
C THR A 4 -1.35 24.86 0.79
N PRO A 5 -0.56 24.31 1.73
CA PRO A 5 -0.69 22.92 2.14
C PRO A 5 -2.13 22.62 2.58
N LEU A 6 -2.72 21.58 2.02
CA LEU A 6 -4.03 21.08 2.43
C LEU A 6 -3.90 20.37 3.78
N ASP A 7 -4.92 20.52 4.62
CA ASP A 7 -5.10 19.65 5.79
C ASP A 7 -5.63 18.29 5.33
N LEU A 8 -4.71 17.38 5.03
CA LEU A 8 -5.04 16.02 4.57
C LEU A 8 -5.85 15.23 5.61
N GLY A 9 -5.65 15.49 6.90
CA GLY A 9 -6.35 14.81 7.98
C GLY A 9 -7.84 15.16 8.00
N ALA A 10 -8.17 16.44 7.77
CA ALA A 10 -9.55 16.90 7.66
C ALA A 10 -10.31 16.31 6.46
N LEU A 11 -9.59 15.79 5.45
CA LEU A 11 -10.17 15.17 4.27
C LEU A 11 -10.46 13.67 4.42
N VAL A 12 -10.09 13.06 5.55
CA VAL A 12 -10.42 11.66 5.86
C VAL A 12 -11.65 11.62 6.76
N ARG A 13 -12.77 11.12 6.24
CA ARG A 13 -14.00 10.98 7.03
C ARG A 13 -14.00 9.66 7.79
N THR A 14 -14.56 9.66 9.00
CA THR A 14 -14.79 8.43 9.76
C THR A 14 -16.24 8.00 9.61
N VAL A 15 -16.45 6.79 9.10
CA VAL A 15 -17.78 6.15 9.01
C VAL A 15 -17.86 5.10 10.11
N ARG A 16 -18.78 5.28 11.06
CA ARG A 16 -18.98 4.33 12.16
C ARG A 16 -19.80 3.13 11.69
N ASP A 17 -19.57 2.00 12.33
CA ASP A 17 -20.34 0.75 12.15
C ASP A 17 -20.32 0.21 10.72
N PHE A 18 -19.20 0.41 10.01
CA PHE A 18 -18.99 -0.11 8.66
C PHE A 18 -17.67 -0.89 8.58
N PRO A 19 -17.62 -2.06 7.90
CA PRO A 19 -18.74 -2.76 7.25
C PRO A 19 -19.68 -3.47 8.22
N GLN A 20 -19.36 -3.48 9.51
CA GLN A 20 -20.14 -4.10 10.57
C GLN A 20 -20.07 -3.26 11.86
N PRO A 21 -21.00 -3.47 12.81
CA PRO A 21 -21.02 -2.74 14.08
C PRO A 21 -19.68 -2.81 14.84
N GLY A 22 -19.29 -1.70 15.46
CA GLY A 22 -18.06 -1.59 16.25
C GLY A 22 -16.81 -1.17 15.47
N ILE A 23 -16.87 -1.09 14.13
CA ILE A 23 -15.73 -0.67 13.31
C ILE A 23 -15.82 0.82 12.96
N ALA A 24 -14.72 1.55 13.17
CA ALA A 24 -14.55 2.93 12.70
C ALA A 24 -13.79 2.95 11.37
N PHE A 25 -14.51 2.93 10.26
CA PHE A 25 -13.92 2.91 8.93
C PHE A 25 -13.35 4.28 8.54
N ARG A 26 -12.09 4.30 8.11
CA ARG A 26 -11.41 5.49 7.59
C ARG A 26 -11.64 5.58 6.09
N ASP A 27 -12.47 6.52 5.70
CA ASP A 27 -12.85 6.72 4.31
C ASP A 27 -12.07 7.89 3.71
N ILE A 28 -11.16 7.51 2.82
CA ILE A 28 -10.22 8.36 2.10
C ILE A 28 -10.81 9.00 0.84
N THR A 29 -12.05 8.66 0.46
CA THR A 29 -12.64 9.14 -0.80
C THR A 29 -12.76 10.66 -0.90
N PRO A 30 -13.03 11.44 0.17
CA PRO A 30 -13.02 12.90 0.06
C PRO A 30 -11.61 13.47 -0.19
N LEU A 31 -10.57 12.86 0.40
CA LEU A 31 -9.17 13.18 0.09
C LEU A 31 -8.91 12.95 -1.40
N LEU A 32 -9.26 11.79 -1.93
CA LEU A 32 -9.06 11.46 -3.34
C LEU A 32 -9.86 12.37 -4.29
N ALA A 33 -11.04 12.83 -3.87
CA ALA A 33 -11.88 13.75 -4.64
C ALA A 33 -11.38 15.20 -4.60
N THR A 34 -10.50 15.56 -3.67
CA THR A 34 -10.00 16.92 -3.51
C THR A 34 -8.80 17.17 -4.43
N PRO A 35 -8.89 18.11 -5.40
CA PRO A 35 -7.78 18.42 -6.28
C PRO A 35 -6.52 18.80 -5.52
N GLY A 36 -5.38 18.22 -5.90
CA GLY A 36 -4.09 18.48 -5.26
C GLY A 36 -3.80 17.64 -4.00
N ALA A 37 -4.80 17.06 -3.34
CA ALA A 37 -4.57 16.29 -2.11
C ALA A 37 -3.75 15.01 -2.36
N LEU A 38 -4.08 14.24 -3.40
CA LEU A 38 -3.28 13.06 -3.78
C LEU A 38 -1.85 13.46 -4.17
N ALA A 39 -1.69 14.56 -4.90
CA ALA A 39 -0.36 15.06 -5.28
C ALA A 39 0.47 15.45 -4.04
N GLN A 40 -0.15 16.06 -3.02
CA GLN A 40 0.50 16.38 -1.76
C GLN A 40 0.91 15.13 -0.96
N VAL A 41 0.05 14.10 -0.91
CA VAL A 41 0.37 12.80 -0.30
C VAL A 41 1.57 12.16 -0.99
N VAL A 42 1.55 12.10 -2.32
CA VAL A 42 2.63 11.49 -3.11
C VAL A 42 3.92 12.28 -2.91
N ALA A 43 3.90 13.61 -3.01
CA ALA A 43 5.07 14.45 -2.82
C ALA A 43 5.73 14.23 -1.44
N HIS A 44 4.92 14.16 -0.37
CA HIS A 44 5.41 13.89 0.98
C HIS A 44 6.16 12.56 1.07
N TRP A 45 5.58 11.48 0.52
CA TRP A 45 6.19 10.16 0.57
C TRP A 45 7.38 10.01 -0.38
N THR A 46 7.35 10.66 -1.55
CA THR A 46 8.49 10.71 -2.47
C THR A 46 9.69 11.37 -1.79
N GLU A 47 9.49 12.51 -1.13
CA GLU A 47 10.57 13.18 -0.38
C GLU A 47 11.12 12.28 0.73
N ARG A 48 10.22 11.61 1.48
CA ARG A 48 10.59 10.71 2.59
C ARG A 48 11.45 9.52 2.15
N PHE A 49 11.26 9.03 0.92
CA PHE A 49 11.96 7.87 0.37
C PHE A 49 12.95 8.21 -0.75
N ALA A 50 13.24 9.49 -1.00
CA ALA A 50 14.12 9.92 -2.09
C ALA A 50 15.55 9.32 -2.01
N ALA A 51 16.07 9.12 -0.80
CA ALA A 51 17.40 8.53 -0.56
C ALA A 51 17.33 7.02 -0.27
N ALA A 52 16.19 6.36 -0.52
CA ALA A 52 15.99 4.95 -0.20
C ALA A 52 16.24 4.02 -1.39
N ASP A 53 16.58 4.53 -2.58
CA ASP A 53 16.82 3.76 -3.81
C ASP A 53 15.73 2.71 -4.06
N VAL A 54 14.47 3.13 -4.07
CA VAL A 54 13.32 2.23 -4.24
C VAL A 54 13.25 1.75 -5.68
N GLU A 55 13.33 0.44 -5.91
CA GLU A 55 13.21 -0.14 -7.26
C GLU A 55 11.81 -0.68 -7.55
N ARG A 56 11.09 -1.06 -6.49
CA ARG A 56 9.76 -1.65 -6.56
C ARG A 56 8.88 -1.08 -5.45
N VAL A 57 7.66 -0.72 -5.81
CA VAL A 57 6.59 -0.40 -4.87
C VAL A 57 5.59 -1.55 -4.88
N VAL A 58 5.59 -2.32 -3.80
CA VAL A 58 4.65 -3.43 -3.59
C VAL A 58 3.40 -2.90 -2.92
N VAL A 59 2.26 -3.04 -3.58
CA VAL A 59 1.02 -2.37 -3.20
C VAL A 59 -0.05 -3.38 -2.83
N ILE A 60 -0.64 -3.22 -1.64
CA ILE A 60 -1.69 -4.08 -1.13
C ILE A 60 -3.04 -3.64 -1.72
N GLU A 61 -3.80 -4.59 -2.23
CA GLU A 61 -5.08 -4.28 -2.86
C GLU A 61 -6.15 -3.78 -1.86
N SER A 62 -7.22 -3.14 -2.34
CA SER A 62 -7.36 -2.49 -3.66
C SER A 62 -7.12 -0.99 -3.54
N ARG A 63 -7.41 -0.41 -2.37
CA ARG A 63 -7.28 1.02 -2.12
C ARG A 63 -5.83 1.48 -2.08
N GLY A 64 -4.90 0.62 -1.66
CA GLY A 64 -3.47 0.90 -1.74
C GLY A 64 -3.02 1.28 -3.15
N PHE A 65 -3.63 0.72 -4.21
CA PHE A 65 -3.30 1.05 -5.60
C PHE A 65 -3.46 2.54 -5.93
N LEU A 66 -4.37 3.24 -5.24
CA LEU A 66 -4.64 4.66 -5.45
C LEU A 66 -3.49 5.55 -4.99
N PHE A 67 -2.64 5.07 -4.08
CA PHE A 67 -1.46 5.77 -3.58
C PHE A 67 -0.16 5.16 -4.11
N GLY A 68 -0.07 3.83 -4.15
CA GLY A 68 1.14 3.12 -4.51
C GLY A 68 1.55 3.31 -5.98
N ALA A 69 0.61 3.31 -6.91
CA ALA A 69 0.95 3.51 -8.32
C ALA A 69 1.46 4.94 -8.62
N PRO A 70 0.81 6.02 -8.13
CA PRO A 70 1.38 7.38 -8.24
C PRO A 70 2.72 7.54 -7.52
N LEU A 71 2.91 6.93 -6.36
CA LEU A 71 4.17 6.99 -5.62
C LEU A 71 5.30 6.28 -6.37
N ALA A 72 5.03 5.11 -6.95
CA ALA A 72 6.00 4.39 -7.79
C ALA A 72 6.42 5.23 -9.00
N LEU A 73 5.45 5.88 -9.67
CA LEU A 73 5.72 6.80 -10.77
C LEU A 73 6.64 7.95 -10.34
N ALA A 74 6.39 8.55 -9.18
CA ALA A 74 7.19 9.66 -8.67
C ALA A 74 8.59 9.24 -8.20
N LEU A 75 8.79 7.97 -7.82
CA LEU A 75 10.08 7.39 -7.42
C LEU A 75 10.83 6.72 -8.58
N ASP A 76 10.28 6.71 -9.80
CA ASP A 76 10.79 5.94 -10.95
C ASP A 76 10.96 4.44 -10.66
N ALA A 77 10.00 3.88 -9.92
CA ALA A 77 9.99 2.49 -9.47
C ALA A 77 8.91 1.65 -10.19
N GLY A 78 9.13 0.34 -10.27
CA GLY A 78 8.11 -0.59 -10.78
C GLY A 78 6.99 -0.83 -9.77
N VAL A 79 5.75 -1.06 -10.24
CA VAL A 79 4.60 -1.39 -9.38
C VAL A 79 4.41 -2.91 -9.32
N VAL A 80 4.25 -3.45 -8.11
CA VAL A 80 3.97 -4.87 -7.87
C VAL A 80 2.66 -5.01 -7.09
N PRO A 81 1.60 -5.58 -7.67
CA PRO A 81 0.35 -5.77 -6.96
C PRO A 81 0.41 -7.00 -6.03
N VAL A 82 -0.10 -6.85 -4.81
CA VAL A 82 -0.40 -7.94 -3.88
C VAL A 82 -1.91 -8.01 -3.68
N ARG A 83 -2.49 -9.18 -3.94
CA ARG A 83 -3.95 -9.33 -4.06
C ARG A 83 -4.47 -10.56 -3.32
N LYS A 84 -5.78 -10.61 -3.06
CA LYS A 84 -6.45 -11.83 -2.61
C LYS A 84 -6.33 -12.95 -3.66
N PRO A 85 -6.52 -14.22 -3.25
CA PRO A 85 -6.34 -15.37 -4.13
C PRO A 85 -7.17 -15.30 -5.42
N GLY A 86 -6.56 -15.77 -6.51
CA GLY A 86 -7.22 -15.88 -7.82
C GLY A 86 -7.39 -14.56 -8.58
N LYS A 87 -6.77 -13.46 -8.12
CA LYS A 87 -6.76 -12.16 -8.83
C LYS A 87 -5.53 -11.95 -9.71
N LEU A 88 -4.51 -12.79 -9.56
CA LEU A 88 -3.23 -12.71 -10.27
C LEU A 88 -3.13 -13.89 -11.25
N PRO A 89 -2.85 -13.66 -12.56
CA PRO A 89 -2.98 -14.69 -13.58
C PRO A 89 -1.77 -15.63 -13.75
N ALA A 90 -0.55 -15.15 -13.46
CA ALA A 90 0.67 -15.95 -13.50
C ALA A 90 0.92 -16.69 -12.18
N GLN A 91 2.01 -17.47 -12.11
CA GLN A 91 2.39 -18.21 -10.90
C GLN A 91 2.52 -17.27 -9.70
N THR A 92 1.88 -17.63 -8.58
CA THR A 92 1.90 -16.85 -7.34
C THR A 92 2.62 -17.55 -6.19
N ILE A 93 3.17 -16.75 -5.29
CA ILE A 93 3.44 -17.14 -3.91
C ILE A 93 2.38 -16.52 -3.01
N GLY A 94 1.99 -17.23 -1.95
CA GLY A 94 0.93 -16.80 -1.04
C GLY A 94 1.36 -16.86 0.43
N GLU A 95 0.78 -15.97 1.23
CA GLU A 95 0.99 -15.88 2.68
C GLU A 95 -0.38 -15.75 3.37
N ASP A 96 -0.62 -16.63 4.34
CA ASP A 96 -1.81 -16.61 5.16
C ASP A 96 -1.57 -15.71 6.40
N TYR A 97 -2.60 -15.01 6.87
CA TYR A 97 -2.51 -14.14 8.04
C TYR A 97 -3.78 -14.19 8.87
N SER A 98 -3.63 -13.96 10.17
CA SER A 98 -4.74 -13.97 11.11
C SER A 98 -5.54 -12.67 11.02
N LEU A 99 -6.87 -12.81 11.05
CA LEU A 99 -7.83 -11.74 11.27
C LEU A 99 -8.43 -11.90 12.67
N GLU A 100 -9.12 -10.87 13.16
CA GLU A 100 -9.89 -10.97 14.42
C GLU A 100 -10.90 -12.12 14.36
N TYR A 101 -11.47 -12.35 13.16
CA TYR A 101 -12.36 -13.46 12.86
C TYR A 101 -11.89 -14.18 11.59
N GLY A 102 -11.12 -15.26 11.76
CA GLY A 102 -10.68 -16.14 10.68
C GLY A 102 -9.27 -15.86 10.16
N THR A 103 -9.00 -16.30 8.94
CA THR A 103 -7.71 -16.10 8.25
C THR A 103 -7.94 -15.46 6.90
N GLY A 104 -7.02 -14.58 6.50
CA GLY A 104 -6.92 -14.05 5.15
C GLY A 104 -5.70 -14.66 4.44
N ARG A 105 -5.66 -14.51 3.12
CA ARG A 105 -4.49 -14.84 2.30
C ARG A 105 -4.20 -13.70 1.33
N LEU A 106 -2.93 -13.40 1.15
CA LEU A 106 -2.44 -12.50 0.11
C LEU A 106 -1.53 -13.26 -0.84
N GLU A 107 -1.53 -12.86 -2.10
CA GLU A 107 -0.75 -13.45 -3.18
C GLU A 107 0.02 -12.37 -3.94
N MET A 108 1.23 -12.72 -4.37
CA MET A 108 2.11 -11.92 -5.23
C MET A 108 2.59 -12.83 -6.38
N HIS A 109 2.79 -12.29 -7.59
CA HIS A 109 3.47 -13.08 -8.63
C HIS A 109 4.88 -13.46 -8.18
N ALA A 110 5.27 -14.70 -8.43
CA ALA A 110 6.54 -15.26 -7.95
C ALA A 110 7.77 -14.58 -8.57
N ASP A 111 7.61 -13.96 -9.74
CA ASP A 111 8.62 -13.23 -10.50
C ASP A 111 8.51 -11.70 -10.36
N ALA A 112 7.62 -11.19 -9.49
CA ALA A 112 7.35 -9.77 -9.39
C ALA A 112 8.52 -8.95 -8.83
N VAL A 113 9.35 -9.57 -8.00
CA VAL A 113 10.55 -8.97 -7.39
C VAL A 113 11.71 -9.96 -7.49
N ALA A 114 12.92 -9.43 -7.66
CA ALA A 114 14.14 -10.22 -7.70
C ALA A 114 14.91 -10.13 -6.37
N PRO A 115 15.75 -11.14 -6.07
CA PRO A 115 16.62 -11.10 -4.89
C PRO A 115 17.49 -9.83 -4.85
N GLY A 116 17.61 -9.23 -3.67
CA GLY A 116 18.36 -8.00 -3.45
C GLY A 116 17.63 -6.70 -3.81
N GLN A 117 16.49 -6.76 -4.49
CA GLN A 117 15.75 -5.55 -4.86
C GLN A 117 15.22 -4.80 -3.64
N ARG A 118 15.25 -3.47 -3.72
CA ARG A 118 14.78 -2.58 -2.68
C ARG A 118 13.29 -2.25 -2.88
N VAL A 119 12.48 -2.64 -1.91
CA VAL A 119 11.02 -2.65 -2.01
C VAL A 119 10.39 -1.74 -0.96
N LEU A 120 9.52 -0.83 -1.40
CA LEU A 120 8.63 -0.05 -0.54
C LEU A 120 7.25 -0.72 -0.51
N LEU A 121 6.69 -0.94 0.69
CA LEU A 121 5.32 -1.43 0.84
C LEU A 121 4.35 -0.26 0.93
N VAL A 122 3.19 -0.35 0.27
CA VAL A 122 2.16 0.70 0.32
C VAL A 122 0.78 0.09 0.56
N ASP A 123 0.05 0.65 1.51
CA ASP A 123 -1.37 0.40 1.76
C ASP A 123 -2.10 1.73 2.00
N ASP A 124 -3.43 1.71 2.06
CA ASP A 124 -4.18 2.94 2.30
C ASP A 124 -4.40 3.24 3.79
N VAL A 125 -4.56 2.21 4.62
CA VAL A 125 -4.78 2.34 6.06
C VAL A 125 -4.08 1.22 6.82
N LEU A 126 -3.23 1.58 7.77
CA LEU A 126 -2.69 0.64 8.75
C LEU A 126 -3.68 0.44 9.91
N ALA A 127 -4.33 -0.73 9.95
CA ALA A 127 -5.18 -1.15 11.06
C ALA A 127 -4.39 -2.03 12.05
N THR A 128 -4.57 -3.35 12.01
CA THR A 128 -3.81 -4.30 12.85
C THR A 128 -2.40 -4.55 12.33
N GLY A 129 -2.11 -4.20 11.07
CA GLY A 129 -0.84 -4.47 10.40
C GLY A 129 -0.68 -5.88 9.82
N GLY A 130 -1.70 -6.75 9.94
CA GLY A 130 -1.62 -8.14 9.45
C GLY A 130 -1.35 -8.25 7.95
N THR A 131 -2.02 -7.45 7.13
CA THR A 131 -1.81 -7.41 5.67
C THR A 131 -0.40 -6.94 5.31
N LEU A 132 0.10 -5.92 6.00
CA LEU A 132 1.44 -5.38 5.81
C LEU A 132 2.52 -6.41 6.21
N ALA A 133 2.33 -7.11 7.32
CA ALA A 133 3.24 -8.16 7.78
C ALA A 133 3.28 -9.34 6.80
N ALA A 134 2.11 -9.79 6.31
CA ALA A 134 2.03 -10.86 5.31
C ALA A 134 2.70 -10.46 3.99
N THR A 135 2.49 -9.24 3.54
CA THR A 135 3.13 -8.68 2.35
C THR A 135 4.66 -8.61 2.53
N ALA A 136 5.14 -8.15 3.68
CA ALA A 136 6.57 -8.14 3.99
C ALA A 136 7.19 -9.55 3.99
N ALA A 137 6.44 -10.55 4.47
CA ALA A 137 6.88 -11.95 4.43
C ALA A 137 7.00 -12.48 3.00
N LEU A 138 6.02 -12.18 2.12
CA LEU A 138 6.09 -12.52 0.69
C LEU A 138 7.34 -11.93 0.02
N VAL A 139 7.59 -10.64 0.25
CA VAL A 139 8.74 -9.93 -0.32
C VAL A 139 10.07 -10.53 0.16
N ARG A 140 10.19 -10.82 1.46
CA ARG A 140 11.38 -11.46 2.03
C ARG A 140 11.59 -12.87 1.49
N ARG A 141 10.52 -13.65 1.31
CA ARG A 141 10.57 -14.99 0.71
C ARG A 141 11.02 -14.98 -0.74
N ALA A 142 10.70 -13.91 -1.49
CA ALA A 142 11.22 -13.68 -2.83
C ALA A 142 12.68 -13.14 -2.85
N GLY A 143 13.31 -12.96 -1.68
CA GLY A 143 14.70 -12.54 -1.54
C GLY A 143 14.94 -11.03 -1.62
N ALA A 144 13.88 -10.22 -1.65
CA ALA A 144 13.99 -8.76 -1.73
C ALA A 144 14.05 -8.09 -0.34
N HIS A 145 14.53 -6.85 -0.30
CA HIS A 145 14.72 -6.05 0.90
C HIS A 145 13.62 -5.00 1.06
N VAL A 146 12.83 -5.12 2.12
CA VAL A 146 11.83 -4.10 2.48
C VAL A 146 12.54 -2.88 3.08
N VAL A 147 12.48 -1.73 2.41
CA VAL A 147 13.10 -0.48 2.87
C VAL A 147 12.20 0.36 3.78
N GLY A 148 10.89 0.08 3.75
CA GLY A 148 9.91 0.76 4.58
C GLY A 148 8.48 0.41 4.19
N ALA A 149 7.54 1.10 4.83
CA ALA A 149 6.13 1.12 4.49
C ALA A 149 5.64 2.57 4.50
N ALA A 150 4.69 2.87 3.61
CA ALA A 150 4.01 4.15 3.48
C ALA A 150 2.49 3.95 3.63
#